data_AF-A0A0F9R2A7-F1
#
_entry.id   AF-A0A0F9R2A7-F1
#
_cell.length_a   1.000
_cell.length_b   1.000
_cell.length_c   1.000
_cell.angle_alpha   90.00
_cell.angle_beta   90.00
_cell.angle_gamma   90.00
#
_symmetry.space_group_name_H-M   'P 1'
#
loop_
_entity.id
_entity.type
_entity.pdbx_description
1 polymer ?
#
loop_
_entity_poly.entity_id
_entity_poly.type
_entity_poly.pdbx_seq_one_letter_code
_entity_poly.pdbx_strand_id
1 'polypeptide(L)'
;MAFELFEPSKAQLGEEKLQKLANRISRKFKVNKIAIRLRGRRQYSIYFGRHIVITLRARDRIEHLLHEFAHHLQHQNFRFAYKSESPHGKTFKKMLWKLIMWYYKGNPKLYDWDREYVSVGIYGLKRIDRLNKKRAGK
;
A
#
# COMPACT_ATOMS: atom_id res chain seq x y z
N MET A 1 -18.90 14.82 14.24
CA MET A 1 -18.37 13.44 14.40
C MET A 1 -16.84 13.51 14.41
N ALA A 2 -16.23 13.36 15.58
CA ALA A 2 -14.79 13.36 15.75
C ALA A 2 -14.22 12.01 15.26
N PHE A 3 -13.32 12.05 14.28
CA PHE A 3 -12.55 10.87 13.90
C PHE A 3 -11.39 10.75 14.88
N GLU A 4 -11.41 9.71 15.71
CA GLU A 4 -10.26 9.29 16.50
C GLU A 4 -9.04 9.21 15.59
N LEU A 5 -8.03 10.01 15.94
CA LEU A 5 -6.70 9.93 15.38
C LEU A 5 -6.12 8.58 15.80
N PHE A 6 -6.34 7.56 14.98
CA PHE A 6 -5.66 6.27 15.12
C PHE A 6 -4.16 6.54 15.01
N GLU A 7 -3.45 6.42 16.13
CA GLU A 7 -1.99 6.39 16.14
C GLU A 7 -1.52 5.25 15.23
N PRO A 8 -0.81 5.53 14.11
CA PRO A 8 -0.66 4.52 13.08
C PRO A 8 0.40 3.45 13.34
N SER A 9 1.12 3.47 14.47
CA SER A 9 2.41 2.76 14.53
C SER A 9 2.44 1.42 15.30
N LYS A 10 1.36 0.99 15.97
CA LYS A 10 1.40 -0.22 16.84
C LYS A 10 0.18 -1.14 16.85
N ALA A 11 -0.96 -0.78 16.27
CA ALA A 11 -2.18 -1.60 16.35
C ALA A 11 -2.20 -2.72 15.30
N GLN A 12 -2.10 -3.99 15.75
CA GLN A 12 -2.47 -5.15 14.93
C GLN A 12 -3.98 -5.08 14.65
N LEU A 13 -4.36 -4.99 13.37
CA LEU A 13 -5.76 -4.99 12.97
C LEU A 13 -6.21 -6.44 12.75
N GLY A 14 -7.33 -6.83 13.36
CA GLY A 14 -7.98 -8.11 13.05
C GLY A 14 -8.44 -8.19 11.59
N GLU A 15 -8.66 -9.42 11.11
CA GLU A 15 -9.00 -9.72 9.70
C GLU A 15 -10.18 -8.87 9.20
N GLU A 16 -11.22 -8.69 10.03
CA GLU A 16 -12.39 -7.88 9.69
C GLU A 16 -12.04 -6.40 9.43
N LYS A 17 -11.18 -5.79 10.28
CA LYS A 17 -10.75 -4.40 10.12
C LYS A 17 -9.88 -4.25 8.87
N LEU A 18 -8.99 -5.21 8.61
CA LEU A 18 -8.19 -5.25 7.39
C LEU A 18 -9.06 -5.42 6.14
N GLN A 19 -10.07 -6.28 6.20
CA GLN A 19 -11.02 -6.48 5.10
C GLN A 19 -11.85 -5.21 4.82
N LYS A 20 -12.31 -4.51 5.86
CA LYS A 20 -12.98 -3.20 5.72
C LYS A 20 -12.06 -2.17 5.07
N LEU A 21 -10.78 -2.13 5.45
CA LEU A 21 -9.79 -1.24 4.85
C LEU A 21 -9.54 -1.61 3.37
N ALA A 22 -9.34 -2.89 3.06
CA ALA A 22 -9.18 -3.38 1.70
C ALA A 22 -10.37 -2.97 0.81
N ASN A 23 -11.60 -3.12 1.30
CA ASN A 23 -12.80 -2.68 0.59
C ASN A 23 -12.86 -1.17 0.35
N ARG A 24 -12.31 -0.35 1.25
CA ARG A 24 -12.20 1.11 1.05
C ARG A 24 -11.16 1.45 -0.02
N ILE A 25 -10.01 0.77 0.00
CA ILE A 25 -8.96 0.95 -1.02
C ILE A 25 -9.49 0.52 -2.39
N SER A 26 -10.11 -0.66 -2.50
CA SER A 26 -10.70 -1.16 -3.76
C SER A 26 -11.66 -0.16 -4.38
N ARG A 27 -12.56 0.43 -3.58
CA ARG A 27 -13.47 1.48 -4.06
C ARG A 27 -12.75 2.76 -4.48
N LYS A 28 -11.82 3.25 -3.65
CA LYS A 28 -11.11 4.51 -3.91
C LYS A 28 -10.29 4.44 -5.20
N PHE A 29 -9.63 3.32 -5.44
CA PHE A 29 -8.72 3.14 -6.56
C PHE A 29 -9.34 2.38 -7.74
N LYS A 30 -10.65 2.07 -7.66
CA LYS A 30 -11.41 1.32 -8.67
C LYS A 30 -10.74 -0.02 -9.04
N VAL A 31 -10.17 -0.70 -8.05
CA VAL A 31 -9.57 -2.03 -8.23
C VAL A 31 -10.56 -3.13 -7.84
N ASN A 32 -10.28 -4.36 -8.25
CA ASN A 32 -11.17 -5.46 -7.95
C ASN A 32 -11.27 -5.72 -6.43
N LYS A 33 -12.32 -6.42 -6.00
CA LYS A 33 -12.47 -6.81 -4.60
C LYS A 33 -11.33 -7.75 -4.19
N ILE A 34 -10.73 -7.43 -3.05
CA ILE A 34 -9.67 -8.23 -2.44
C ILE A 34 -10.23 -8.89 -1.18
N ALA A 35 -9.97 -10.18 -1.03
CA ALA A 35 -10.20 -10.92 0.20
C ALA A 35 -8.92 -10.94 1.05
N ILE A 36 -9.04 -10.63 2.33
CA ILE A 36 -7.95 -10.69 3.30
C ILE A 36 -8.08 -11.96 4.11
N ARG A 37 -6.97 -12.67 4.30
CA ARG A 37 -6.89 -13.81 5.22
C ARG A 37 -5.70 -13.65 6.14
N LEU A 38 -5.93 -13.80 7.44
CA LEU A 38 -4.90 -13.92 8.45
C LEU A 38 -4.62 -15.40 8.71
N ARG A 39 -3.91 -16.06 7.78
CA ARG A 39 -3.58 -17.48 7.91
C ARG A 39 -2.09 -17.74 7.69
N GLY A 40 -1.33 -17.81 8.79
CA GLY A 40 -0.10 -18.63 8.84
C GLY A 40 1.24 -17.92 8.64
N ARG A 41 2.29 -18.74 8.52
CA ARG A 41 3.73 -18.39 8.68
C ARG A 41 4.35 -17.62 7.52
N ARG A 42 3.70 -17.56 6.35
CA ARG A 42 4.22 -16.94 5.11
C ARG A 42 3.24 -15.94 4.51
N GLN A 43 3.79 -14.91 3.88
CA GLN A 43 3.05 -13.88 3.13
C GLN A 43 2.99 -14.28 1.66
N TYR A 44 1.81 -14.18 1.05
CA TYR A 44 1.65 -14.35 -0.40
C TYR A 44 0.31 -13.80 -0.88
N SER A 45 0.28 -13.43 -2.15
CA SER A 45 -0.92 -13.01 -2.86
C SER A 45 -1.28 -14.03 -3.94
N ILE A 46 -2.54 -14.49 -3.95
CA ILE A 46 -3.07 -15.36 -5.00
C ILE A 46 -4.08 -14.60 -5.85
N TYR A 47 -3.88 -14.64 -7.17
CA TYR A 47 -4.75 -14.04 -8.16
C TYR A 47 -5.73 -15.08 -8.70
N PHE A 48 -7.03 -14.91 -8.44
CA PHE A 48 -8.12 -15.77 -8.93
C PHE A 48 -9.02 -14.97 -9.88
N GLY A 49 -8.61 -14.89 -11.16
CA GLY A 49 -9.34 -14.10 -12.16
C GLY A 49 -9.40 -12.62 -11.78
N ARG A 50 -10.58 -12.13 -11.40
CA ARG A 50 -10.75 -10.75 -10.88
C ARG A 50 -10.52 -10.64 -9.37
N HIS A 51 -10.46 -11.74 -8.63
CA HIS A 51 -10.32 -11.70 -7.18
C HIS A 51 -8.86 -11.85 -6.75
N ILE A 52 -8.51 -11.22 -5.64
CA ILE A 52 -7.19 -11.40 -5.02
C ILE A 52 -7.39 -11.82 -3.60
N VAL A 53 -6.65 -12.85 -3.20
CA VAL A 53 -6.53 -13.25 -1.79
C VAL A 53 -5.15 -12.80 -1.32
N ILE A 54 -5.13 -11.84 -0.39
CA ILE A 54 -3.91 -11.43 0.30
C ILE A 54 -3.84 -12.19 1.62
N THR A 55 -2.79 -13.00 1.78
CA THR A 55 -2.52 -13.69 3.04
C THR A 55 -1.47 -12.90 3.82
N LEU A 56 -1.88 -12.39 4.99
CA LEU A 56 -1.03 -11.65 5.91
C LEU A 56 -0.78 -12.50 7.16
N ARG A 57 0.38 -12.31 7.80
CA ARG A 57 0.67 -12.83 9.14
C ARG A 57 -0.05 -11.96 10.17
N ALA A 58 -0.37 -12.53 11.33
CA ALA A 58 -1.02 -11.78 12.42
C ALA A 58 -0.19 -10.57 12.92
N ARG A 59 1.13 -10.62 12.75
CA ARG A 59 2.05 -9.52 13.10
C ARG A 59 2.21 -8.47 11.98
N ASP A 60 1.63 -8.72 10.82
CA ASP A 60 1.78 -7.82 9.69
C ASP A 60 0.95 -6.57 9.92
N ARG A 61 1.61 -5.45 9.68
CA ARG A 61 1.01 -4.13 9.81
C ARG A 61 0.36 -3.68 8.50
N ILE A 62 -0.37 -2.58 8.56
CA ILE A 62 -1.07 -1.97 7.44
C ILE A 62 -0.16 -1.75 6.22
N GLU A 63 1.12 -1.48 6.43
CA GLU A 63 2.10 -1.26 5.37
C GLU A 63 2.17 -2.44 4.39
N HIS A 64 2.10 -3.69 4.86
CA HIS A 64 2.08 -4.86 3.99
C HIS A 64 0.81 -4.93 3.13
N LEU A 65 -0.34 -4.52 3.69
CA LEU A 65 -1.56 -4.43 2.91
C LEU A 65 -1.40 -3.41 1.79
N LEU A 66 -0.82 -2.25 2.07
CA LEU A 66 -0.56 -1.22 1.07
C LEU A 66 0.44 -1.69 0.00
N HIS A 67 1.47 -2.43 0.39
CA HIS A 67 2.45 -3.04 -0.51
C HIS A 67 1.79 -3.98 -1.53
N GLU A 68 0.99 -4.94 -1.06
CA GLU A 68 0.30 -5.89 -1.92
C GLU A 68 -0.74 -5.21 -2.84
N PHE A 69 -1.42 -4.17 -2.34
CA PHE A 69 -2.29 -3.34 -3.17
C PHE A 69 -1.52 -2.59 -4.26
N ALA A 70 -0.27 -2.16 -4.00
CA ALA A 70 0.56 -1.49 -5.00
C ALA A 70 0.94 -2.45 -6.13
N HIS A 71 1.27 -3.71 -5.82
CA HIS A 71 1.43 -4.74 -6.84
C HIS A 71 0.16 -4.93 -7.65
N HIS A 72 -1.00 -5.04 -7.00
CA HIS A 72 -2.26 -5.19 -7.75
C HIS A 72 -2.53 -4.01 -8.70
N LEU A 73 -2.32 -2.79 -8.24
CA LEU A 73 -2.49 -1.58 -9.04
C LEU A 73 -1.52 -1.53 -10.23
N GLN A 74 -0.28 -1.99 -10.04
CA GLN A 74 0.65 -2.15 -11.15
C GLN A 74 0.12 -3.15 -12.17
N HIS A 75 -0.35 -4.32 -11.73
CA HIS A 75 -0.90 -5.35 -12.63
C HIS A 75 -2.15 -4.88 -13.39
N GLN A 76 -3.03 -4.09 -12.77
CA GLN A 76 -4.20 -3.56 -13.46
C GLN A 76 -3.86 -2.47 -14.50
N ASN A 77 -2.87 -1.62 -14.21
CA ASN A 77 -2.44 -0.59 -15.16
C ASN A 77 -1.70 -1.18 -16.37
N PHE A 78 -1.12 -2.38 -16.22
CA PHE A 78 -0.43 -3.09 -17.29
C PHE A 78 -1.22 -4.30 -17.76
N ARG A 79 -2.31 -4.05 -18.50
CA ARG A 79 -3.13 -5.12 -19.10
C ARG A 79 -2.37 -6.06 -20.06
N PHE A 80 -1.16 -5.71 -20.54
CA PHE A 80 -0.45 -6.50 -21.56
C PHE A 80 1.11 -6.47 -21.55
N ALA A 81 1.80 -5.85 -20.58
CA ALA A 81 3.28 -5.79 -20.60
C ALA A 81 3.91 -6.43 -19.35
N TYR A 82 3.79 -7.75 -19.24
CA TYR A 82 4.40 -8.53 -18.16
C TYR A 82 5.94 -8.67 -18.27
N LYS A 83 6.55 -8.32 -19.41
CA LYS A 83 7.89 -8.79 -19.74
C LYS A 83 9.07 -7.87 -19.41
N SER A 84 8.88 -6.64 -18.90
CA SER A 84 10.04 -5.75 -18.72
C SER A 84 10.08 -4.83 -17.50
N GLU A 85 9.00 -4.66 -16.72
CA GLU A 85 9.08 -3.83 -15.51
C GLU A 85 9.37 -4.68 -14.27
N SER A 86 10.42 -4.31 -13.53
CA SER A 86 10.74 -4.89 -12.23
C SER A 86 9.51 -4.91 -11.32
N PRO A 87 9.32 -5.96 -10.49
CA PRO A 87 8.24 -6.02 -9.50
C PRO A 87 8.14 -4.77 -8.62
N HIS A 88 9.28 -4.09 -8.38
CA HIS A 88 9.37 -2.85 -7.61
C HIS A 88 9.80 -1.66 -8.48
N GLY A 89 9.37 -1.63 -9.74
CA GLY A 89 9.69 -0.61 -10.73
C GLY A 89 9.09 0.77 -10.45
N LYS A 90 9.13 1.64 -11.45
CA LYS A 90 8.63 3.02 -11.35
C LYS A 90 7.13 3.04 -11.09
N THR A 91 6.38 2.12 -11.69
CA THR A 91 4.93 2.00 -11.53
C THR A 91 4.56 1.57 -10.12
N PHE A 92 5.21 0.52 -9.59
CA PHE A 92 5.05 0.09 -8.20
C PHE A 92 5.20 1.27 -7.25
N LYS A 93 6.36 1.96 -7.31
CA LYS A 93 6.70 3.08 -6.43
C LYS A 93 5.68 4.21 -6.51
N LYS A 94 5.18 4.50 -7.71
CA LYS A 94 4.14 5.52 -7.93
C LYS A 94 2.81 5.12 -7.30
N MET A 95 2.41 3.85 -7.41
CA MET A 95 1.15 3.36 -6.83
C MET A 95 1.22 3.28 -5.31
N LEU A 96 2.31 2.74 -4.77
CA LEU A 96 2.55 2.71 -3.33
C LEU A 96 2.54 4.10 -2.71
N TRP A 97 3.20 5.07 -3.36
CA TRP A 97 3.15 6.47 -2.92
C TRP A 97 1.72 7.04 -2.87
N LYS A 98 0.90 6.77 -3.89
CA LYS A 98 -0.51 7.23 -3.90
C LYS A 98 -1.31 6.60 -2.75
N LEU A 99 -1.09 5.31 -2.48
CA LEU A 99 -1.73 4.60 -1.37
C LEU A 99 -1.34 5.19 -0.03
N ILE A 100 -0.05 5.44 0.20
CA ILE A 100 0.49 6.06 1.42
C ILE A 100 -0.13 7.46 1.62
N MET A 101 -0.09 8.30 0.61
CA MET A 101 -0.65 9.65 0.69
C MET A 101 -2.15 9.63 0.97
N TRP A 102 -2.89 8.69 0.41
CA TRP A 102 -4.31 8.55 0.70
C TRP A 102 -4.58 8.03 2.12
N TYR A 103 -3.88 6.98 2.54
CA TYR A 103 -4.10 6.33 3.82
C TYR A 103 -3.71 7.24 5.00
N TYR A 104 -2.53 7.84 4.95
CA TYR A 104 -2.02 8.72 6.00
C TYR A 104 -2.41 10.20 5.80
N LYS A 105 -3.48 10.47 5.05
CA LYS A 105 -4.03 11.82 4.84
C LYS A 105 -2.97 12.86 4.40
N GLY A 106 -2.03 12.43 3.56
CA GLY A 106 -0.97 13.26 3.02
C GLY A 106 0.27 13.39 3.92
N ASN A 107 0.38 12.62 5.01
CA ASN A 107 1.58 12.57 5.85
C ASN A 107 2.39 11.29 5.61
N PRO A 108 3.33 11.29 4.65
CA PRO A 108 4.12 10.10 4.31
C PRO A 108 5.17 9.72 5.36
N LYS A 109 5.42 10.54 6.38
CA LYS A 109 6.35 10.22 7.47
C LYS A 109 5.82 9.12 8.41
N LEU A 110 4.51 8.88 8.37
CA LEU A 110 3.84 7.86 9.17
C LEU A 110 3.97 6.45 8.58
N TYR A 111 4.56 6.34 7.39
CA TYR A 111 4.86 5.07 6.75
C TYR A 111 6.25 4.60 7.17
N ASP A 112 6.36 3.34 7.57
CA ASP A 112 7.63 2.70 7.92
C ASP A 112 8.43 2.37 6.65
N TRP A 113 9.22 3.35 6.18
CA TRP A 113 10.06 3.22 5.00
C TRP A 113 11.26 2.29 5.20
N ASP A 114 11.70 2.10 6.44
CA ASP A 114 12.91 1.34 6.77
C ASP A 114 12.70 -0.17 6.65
N ARG A 115 11.44 -0.62 6.80
CA ARG A 115 11.04 -2.01 6.54
C ARG A 115 10.71 -2.33 5.09
N GLU A 116 10.47 -1.31 4.27
CA GLU A 116 10.27 -1.47 2.84
C GLU A 116 11.61 -1.39 2.11
N TYR A 117 11.75 -2.11 0.99
CA TYR A 117 13.01 -2.19 0.26
C TYR A 117 13.65 -0.80 0.08
N VAL A 118 14.96 -0.68 0.34
CA VAL A 118 15.76 0.59 0.29
C VAL A 118 15.39 1.50 -0.89
N SER A 119 15.13 0.92 -2.06
CA SER A 119 14.81 1.66 -3.28
C SER A 119 13.43 2.37 -3.28
N VAL A 120 12.49 1.91 -2.45
CA VAL A 120 11.16 2.48 -2.21
C VAL A 120 11.26 3.62 -1.21
N GLY A 121 12.04 3.43 -0.13
CA GLY A 121 12.40 4.49 0.83
C GLY A 121 13.04 5.70 0.16
N ILE A 122 14.07 5.48 -0.67
CA ILE A 122 14.74 6.55 -1.43
C ILE A 122 13.75 7.31 -2.34
N TYR A 123 12.81 6.60 -2.97
CA TYR A 123 11.78 7.25 -3.80
C TYR A 123 10.85 8.14 -2.97
N GLY A 124 10.41 7.65 -1.81
CA GLY A 124 9.56 8.39 -0.88
C GLY A 124 10.24 9.65 -0.38
N LEU A 125 11.48 9.53 0.11
CA LEU A 125 12.27 10.67 0.60
C LEU A 125 12.50 11.74 -0.48
N LYS A 126 12.83 11.35 -1.72
CA LYS A 126 12.96 12.29 -2.85
C LYS A 126 11.65 13.04 -3.16
N ARG A 127 10.49 12.40 -2.95
CA ARG A 127 9.17 13.05 -3.13
C ARG A 127 8.86 14.02 -2.00
N ILE A 128 9.16 13.65 -0.76
CA ILE A 128 9.03 14.52 0.42
C ILE A 128 9.88 15.77 0.24
N ASP A 129 11.14 15.62 -0.14
CA ASP A 129 12.06 16.74 -0.41
C ASP A 129 11.48 17.70 -1.47
N ARG A 130 10.99 17.17 -2.61
CA ARG A 130 10.34 17.99 -3.64
C ARG A 130 9.08 18.72 -3.15
N LEU A 131 8.29 18.09 -2.29
CA LEU A 131 7.09 18.71 -1.70
C LEU A 131 7.47 19.84 -0.74
N ASN A 132 8.51 19.64 0.08
CA ASN A 132 9.01 20.65 1.01
C ASN A 132 9.59 21.85 0.25
N LYS A 133 10.41 21.61 -0.79
CA LYS A 133 10.94 22.67 -1.67
C LYS A 133 9.84 23.50 -2.33
N LYS A 134 8.77 22.85 -2.83
CA LYS A 134 7.61 23.55 -3.38
C LYS A 134 6.83 24.39 -2.37
N ARG A 135 6.86 24.01 -1.08
CA ARG A 135 6.20 24.75 0.00
C ARG A 135 7.05 25.90 0.51
N ALA A 136 8.38 25.76 0.51
CA ALA A 136 9.31 26.80 0.97
C ALA A 136 9.57 27.89 -0.07
N GLY A 137 9.31 27.63 -1.35
CA GLY A 137 9.36 28.63 -2.43
C GLY A 137 8.02 29.33 -2.71
N LYS A 138 7.07 29.24 -1.79
CA LYS A 138 5.82 30.01 -1.75
C LYS A 138 5.82 30.84 -0.49
#